data_AF-A0A1A8IR62-F1
#
_entry.id   AF-A0A1A8IR62-F1
#
_cell.length_a   1.000
_cell.length_b   1.000
_cell.length_c   1.000
_cell.angle_alpha   90.00
_cell.angle_beta   90.00
_cell.angle_gamma   90.00
#
_symmetry.space_group_name_H-M   'P 1'
#
loop_
_entity.id
_entity.type
_entity.pdbx_description
1 polymer ?
#
loop_
_entity_poly.entity_id
_entity_poly.type
_entity_poly.pdbx_seq_one_letter_code
_entity_poly.pdbx_strand_id
1 'polypeptide(L)'
;CDPKLKNQAGLLPLKIAKDSNHQAAAKQLSEAGKQHSKGHKSGGSLLSARWALTLHDWSNEFEADLRKAFESRDTVTIGTFVSVLKELNAPVEPDHLQTVIAAHDQRSEGHINVTDFIKGVKYIKKEFVLSSYMPKTLVGKKGKKGGKKKGGYVPPFPICTLPRELQRRRPDGGPPLFMIEDASNHSDTSRFYSDHPLEHPLMNDSGWYMETPEKTYVNINFC
;
A
#
# COMPACT_ATOMS: atom_id res chain seq x y z
N CYS A 1 -3.14 -10.46 15.48
CA CYS A 1 -3.50 -11.70 16.20
C CYS A 1 -2.71 -12.88 15.68
N ASP A 2 -2.24 -13.76 16.56
CA ASP A 2 -1.58 -15.01 16.19
C ASP A 2 -2.64 -16.13 15.97
N PRO A 3 -2.82 -16.63 14.74
CA PRO A 3 -3.77 -17.71 14.43
C PRO A 3 -3.32 -19.08 14.93
N LYS A 4 -2.12 -19.20 15.51
CA LYS A 4 -1.58 -20.43 16.12
C LYS A 4 -1.70 -20.47 17.63
N LEU A 5 -2.29 -19.44 18.25
CA LEU A 5 -2.55 -19.43 19.68
C LEU A 5 -3.49 -20.59 20.05
N LYS A 6 -3.10 -21.38 21.05
CA LYS A 6 -3.90 -22.50 21.56
C LYS A 6 -4.90 -22.01 22.59
N ASN A 7 -6.06 -22.67 22.67
CA ASN A 7 -6.99 -22.46 23.77
C ASN A 7 -6.48 -23.11 25.08
N GLN A 8 -7.21 -22.94 26.18
CA GLN A 8 -6.88 -23.54 27.49
C GLN A 8 -6.77 -25.07 27.45
N ALA A 9 -7.46 -25.73 26.51
CA ALA A 9 -7.39 -27.18 26.28
C ALA A 9 -6.23 -27.60 25.35
N GLY A 10 -5.34 -26.67 24.98
CA GLY A 10 -4.18 -26.94 24.12
C GLY A 10 -4.53 -27.17 22.64
N LEU A 11 -5.77 -26.91 22.23
CA LEU A 11 -6.24 -27.09 20.86
C LEU A 11 -6.06 -25.83 20.02
N LEU A 12 -5.65 -26.04 18.77
CA LEU A 12 -5.56 -24.99 17.76
C LEU A 12 -6.96 -24.67 17.22
N PRO A 13 -7.28 -23.39 16.95
CA PRO A 13 -8.53 -22.99 16.31
C PRO A 13 -8.82 -23.75 15.01
N LEU A 14 -7.77 -24.05 14.22
CA LEU A 14 -7.87 -24.84 12.99
C LEU A 14 -8.33 -26.28 13.26
N LYS A 15 -7.87 -26.90 14.36
CA LYS A 15 -8.25 -28.26 14.72
C LYS A 15 -9.71 -28.30 15.18
N ILE A 16 -10.13 -27.35 16.01
CA ILE A 16 -11.52 -27.18 16.44
C ILE A 16 -12.45 -27.00 15.23
N ALA A 17 -12.09 -26.12 14.28
CA ALA A 17 -12.90 -25.89 13.08
C ALA A 17 -13.03 -27.14 12.20
N LYS A 18 -12.00 -28.01 12.14
CA LYS A 18 -12.06 -29.29 11.42
C LYS A 18 -12.92 -30.32 12.16
N ASP A 19 -12.73 -30.44 13.46
CA ASP A 19 -13.46 -31.40 14.31
C ASP A 19 -14.96 -31.04 14.38
N SER A 20 -15.31 -29.75 14.28
CA SER A 20 -16.69 -29.24 14.20
C SER A 20 -17.27 -29.14 12.78
N ASN A 21 -16.60 -29.68 11.75
CA ASN A 21 -17.04 -29.66 10.34
C ASN A 21 -17.25 -28.26 9.72
N HIS A 22 -16.65 -27.20 10.27
CA HIS A 22 -16.74 -25.84 9.74
C HIS A 22 -15.72 -25.59 8.61
N GLN A 23 -16.02 -26.10 7.42
CA GLN A 23 -15.11 -26.06 6.25
C GLN A 23 -14.71 -24.64 5.81
N ALA A 24 -15.61 -23.66 5.91
CA ALA A 24 -15.32 -22.27 5.56
C ALA A 24 -14.31 -21.64 6.54
N ALA A 25 -14.54 -21.82 7.84
CA ALA A 25 -13.64 -21.35 8.89
C ALA A 25 -12.26 -22.04 8.83
N ALA A 26 -12.24 -23.35 8.58
CA ALA A 26 -11.00 -24.12 8.43
C ALA A 26 -10.14 -23.63 7.25
N LYS A 27 -10.76 -23.25 6.12
CA LYS A 27 -10.05 -22.65 4.98
C LYS A 27 -9.42 -21.30 5.34
N GLN A 28 -10.19 -20.40 5.95
CA GLN A 28 -9.70 -19.09 6.37
C GLN A 28 -8.58 -19.18 7.42
N LEU A 29 -8.72 -20.05 8.43
CA LEU A 29 -7.69 -20.28 9.44
C LEU A 29 -6.41 -20.91 8.86
N SER A 30 -6.53 -21.74 7.83
CA SER A 30 -5.37 -22.29 7.12
C SER A 30 -4.63 -21.21 6.31
N GLU A 31 -5.35 -20.32 5.64
CA GLU A 31 -4.79 -19.19 4.91
C GLU A 31 -4.11 -18.18 5.86
N ALA A 32 -4.78 -17.81 6.94
CA ALA A 32 -4.24 -16.95 7.99
C ALA A 32 -2.99 -17.57 8.64
N GLY A 33 -2.99 -18.86 8.93
CA GLY A 33 -1.81 -19.56 9.46
C GLY A 33 -0.61 -19.55 8.52
N LYS A 34 -0.84 -19.71 7.21
CA LYS A 34 0.21 -19.58 6.18
C LYS A 34 0.76 -18.16 6.11
N GLN A 35 -0.11 -17.15 6.14
CA GLN A 35 0.32 -15.74 6.13
C GLN A 35 1.09 -15.38 7.40
N HIS A 36 0.64 -15.82 8.56
CA HIS A 36 1.35 -15.58 9.83
C HIS A 36 2.74 -16.22 9.84
N SER A 37 2.88 -17.45 9.32
CA SER A 37 4.20 -18.09 9.16
C SER A 37 5.14 -17.38 8.18
N LYS A 38 4.59 -16.61 7.23
CA LYS A 38 5.38 -15.78 6.30
C LYS A 38 5.77 -14.44 6.92
N GLY A 39 4.90 -13.85 7.74
CA GLY A 39 5.15 -12.58 8.43
C GLY A 39 6.18 -12.68 9.56
N HIS A 40 6.28 -13.84 10.22
CA HIS A 40 7.17 -14.02 11.38
C HIS A 40 8.61 -14.42 11.04
N LYS A 41 8.98 -14.51 9.74
CA LYS A 41 10.39 -14.42 9.36
C LYS A 41 10.81 -12.96 9.52
N SER A 42 11.10 -12.59 10.77
CA SER A 42 11.62 -11.30 11.21
C SER A 42 13.08 -11.11 10.78
N GLY A 43 13.29 -11.13 9.48
CA GLY A 43 14.14 -10.19 8.79
C GLY A 43 13.28 -9.76 7.63
N GLY A 44 12.75 -8.54 7.66
CA GLY A 44 12.01 -8.01 6.52
C GLY A 44 12.81 -8.34 5.28
N SER A 45 12.23 -9.17 4.39
CA SER A 45 12.93 -9.61 3.18
C SER A 45 13.66 -8.39 2.64
N LEU A 46 14.98 -8.48 2.47
CA LEU A 46 15.92 -7.41 2.07
C LEU A 46 15.29 -6.36 1.12
N LEU A 47 14.39 -6.86 0.30
CA LEU A 47 13.54 -6.23 -0.69
C LEU A 47 12.40 -5.31 -0.19
N SER A 48 12.16 -5.14 1.12
CA SER A 48 11.18 -4.18 1.65
C SER A 48 11.69 -3.40 2.86
N ALA A 49 13.01 -3.31 3.01
CA ALA A 49 13.60 -2.44 4.01
C ALA A 49 13.39 -0.98 3.59
N ARG A 50 13.18 -0.09 4.57
CA ARG A 50 12.91 1.33 4.33
C ARG A 50 14.00 2.01 3.51
N TRP A 51 15.27 1.68 3.76
CA TRP A 51 16.41 2.19 2.98
C TRP A 51 16.32 1.84 1.49
N ALA A 52 15.83 0.64 1.15
CA ALA A 52 15.76 0.17 -0.25
C ALA A 52 14.66 0.92 -1.02
N LEU A 53 13.56 1.24 -0.34
CA LEU A 53 12.50 2.09 -0.88
C LEU A 53 12.99 3.53 -1.05
N THR A 54 13.64 4.10 -0.03
CA THR A 54 14.21 5.46 -0.13
C THR A 54 15.22 5.58 -1.27
N LEU A 55 16.10 4.58 -1.45
CA LEU A 55 17.04 4.55 -2.56
C LEU A 55 16.33 4.46 -3.92
N HIS A 56 15.22 3.72 -3.99
CA HIS A 56 14.44 3.57 -5.23
C HIS A 56 13.72 4.85 -5.61
N ASP A 57 13.01 5.45 -4.66
CA ASP A 57 12.31 6.71 -4.86
C ASP A 57 13.32 7.79 -5.31
N TRP A 58 14.46 7.89 -4.61
CA TRP A 58 15.57 8.75 -5.00
C TRP A 58 16.10 8.43 -6.41
N SER A 59 16.31 7.16 -6.77
CA SER A 59 16.83 6.79 -8.09
C SER A 59 15.89 7.14 -9.24
N ASN A 60 14.57 7.19 -8.99
CA ASN A 60 13.60 7.64 -9.99
C ASN A 60 13.57 9.16 -10.09
N GLU A 61 13.67 9.88 -8.97
CA GLU A 61 13.71 11.34 -8.96
C GLU A 61 14.97 11.87 -9.67
N PHE A 62 16.12 11.25 -9.40
CA PHE A 62 17.42 11.60 -9.99
C PHE A 62 17.73 10.80 -11.28
N GLU A 63 16.72 10.21 -11.94
CA GLU A 63 16.92 9.36 -13.12
C GLU A 63 17.69 10.10 -14.24
N ALA A 64 17.34 11.35 -14.51
CA ALA A 64 17.97 12.15 -15.55
C ALA A 64 19.46 12.41 -15.26
N ASP A 65 19.79 12.74 -14.01
CA ASP A 65 21.15 13.00 -13.57
C ASP A 65 21.98 11.72 -13.53
N LEU A 66 21.39 10.61 -13.06
CA LEU A 66 22.01 9.28 -13.10
C LEU A 66 22.33 8.87 -14.53
N ARG A 67 21.39 9.02 -15.47
CA ARG A 67 21.65 8.71 -16.89
C ARG A 67 22.74 9.58 -17.49
N LYS A 68 22.78 10.87 -17.13
CA LYS A 68 23.84 11.78 -17.57
C LYS A 68 25.19 11.38 -17.00
N ALA A 69 25.27 11.09 -15.71
CA ALA A 69 26.49 10.68 -15.01
C ALA A 69 27.03 9.33 -15.50
N PHE A 70 26.14 8.42 -15.93
CA PHE A 70 26.53 7.15 -16.57
C PHE A 70 26.77 7.27 -18.09
N GLU A 71 26.85 8.49 -18.64
CA GLU A 71 27.06 8.74 -20.07
C GLU A 71 26.03 8.01 -20.97
N SER A 72 24.80 7.85 -20.50
CA SER A 72 23.74 7.08 -21.18
C SER A 72 24.08 5.62 -21.49
N ARG A 73 25.06 5.03 -20.79
CA ARG A 73 25.39 3.60 -20.91
C ARG A 73 24.40 2.77 -20.09
N ASP A 74 23.88 1.71 -20.69
CA ASP A 74 22.97 0.78 -20.00
C ASP A 74 23.70 -0.10 -18.97
N THR A 75 25.00 -0.31 -19.16
CA THR A 75 25.82 -1.18 -18.32
C THR A 75 27.10 -0.46 -17.91
N VAL A 76 27.39 -0.48 -16.60
CA VAL A 76 28.54 0.21 -16.00
C VAL A 76 29.29 -0.73 -15.07
N THR A 77 30.58 -0.45 -14.84
CA THR A 77 31.38 -1.22 -13.88
C THR A 77 30.97 -0.88 -12.44
N ILE A 78 31.21 -1.81 -11.50
CA ILE A 78 30.92 -1.58 -10.07
C ILE A 78 31.63 -0.33 -9.54
N GLY A 79 32.90 -0.10 -9.96
CA GLY A 79 33.67 1.08 -9.55
C GLY A 79 33.01 2.38 -9.97
N THR A 80 32.61 2.49 -11.25
CA THR A 80 31.88 3.67 -11.75
C THR A 80 30.54 3.84 -11.06
N PHE A 81 29.80 2.75 -10.83
CA PHE A 81 28.51 2.77 -10.14
C PHE A 81 28.61 3.36 -8.72
N VAL A 82 29.59 2.89 -7.94
CA VAL A 82 29.81 3.38 -6.57
C VAL A 82 30.26 4.84 -6.56
N SER A 83 31.13 5.24 -7.48
CA SER A 83 31.59 6.63 -7.57
C SER A 83 30.45 7.60 -7.90
N VAL A 84 29.60 7.27 -8.87
CA VAL A 84 28.46 8.11 -9.27
C VAL A 84 27.44 8.25 -8.14
N LEU A 85 27.13 7.16 -7.43
CA LEU A 85 26.21 7.20 -6.28
C LEU A 85 26.75 8.07 -5.13
N LYS A 86 28.06 8.06 -4.92
CA LYS A 86 28.71 8.93 -3.92
C LYS A 86 28.69 10.39 -4.33
N GLU A 87 28.99 10.68 -5.60
CA GLU A 87 28.98 12.05 -6.14
C GLU A 87 27.59 12.69 -6.05
N LEU A 88 26.55 11.91 -6.34
CA LEU A 88 25.16 12.36 -6.26
C LEU A 88 24.56 12.28 -4.84
N ASN A 89 25.37 11.95 -3.82
CA ASN A 89 24.95 11.82 -2.41
C ASN A 89 23.73 10.90 -2.21
N ALA A 90 23.78 9.71 -2.80
CA ALA A 90 22.69 8.73 -2.68
C ALA A 90 22.43 8.36 -1.20
N PRO A 91 21.15 8.27 -0.77
CA PRO A 91 20.78 7.99 0.62
C PRO A 91 20.91 6.49 0.95
N VAL A 92 22.14 5.96 0.88
CA VAL A 92 22.43 4.54 1.12
C VAL A 92 23.73 4.35 1.90
N GLU A 93 23.64 3.58 2.99
CA GLU A 93 24.80 3.15 3.78
C GLU A 93 25.68 2.16 2.99
N PRO A 94 27.00 2.13 3.25
CA PRO A 94 27.93 1.26 2.50
C PRO A 94 27.57 -0.23 2.57
N ASP A 95 27.07 -0.70 3.72
CA ASP A 95 26.65 -2.09 3.92
C ASP A 95 25.43 -2.46 3.04
N HIS A 96 24.50 -1.52 2.90
CA HIS A 96 23.32 -1.67 2.06
C HIS A 96 23.68 -1.59 0.58
N LEU A 97 24.65 -0.75 0.22
CA LEU A 97 25.16 -0.64 -1.14
C LEU A 97 25.81 -1.95 -1.62
N GLN A 98 26.60 -2.62 -0.77
CA GLN A 98 27.14 -3.95 -1.09
C GLN A 98 26.04 -4.97 -1.38
N THR A 99 24.92 -4.88 -0.66
CA THR A 99 23.78 -5.77 -0.87
C THR A 99 23.11 -5.52 -2.22
N VAL A 100 22.99 -4.25 -2.65
CA VAL A 100 22.49 -3.89 -3.98
C VAL A 100 23.44 -4.40 -5.06
N ILE A 101 24.75 -4.22 -4.89
CA ILE A 101 25.76 -4.71 -5.83
C ILE A 101 25.65 -6.23 -5.98
N ALA A 102 25.59 -6.98 -4.87
CA ALA A 102 25.42 -8.43 -4.88
C ALA A 102 24.11 -8.88 -5.55
N ALA A 103 23.02 -8.12 -5.40
CA ALA A 103 21.76 -8.41 -6.05
C ALA A 103 21.83 -8.21 -7.59
N HIS A 104 22.63 -7.24 -8.05
CA HIS A 104 22.78 -6.94 -9.47
C HIS A 104 23.82 -7.84 -10.17
N ASP A 105 24.90 -8.19 -9.48
CA ASP A 105 26.03 -8.97 -10.00
C ASP A 105 25.99 -10.44 -9.56
N GLN A 106 24.85 -11.11 -9.77
CA GLN A 106 24.71 -12.54 -9.43
C GLN A 106 25.63 -13.46 -10.23
N ARG A 107 26.16 -12.99 -11.37
CA ARG A 107 27.05 -13.75 -12.24
C ARG A 107 28.53 -13.44 -11.99
N SER A 108 28.83 -12.51 -11.07
CA SER A 108 30.19 -12.02 -10.80
C SER A 108 30.90 -11.53 -12.07
N GLU A 109 30.13 -10.91 -12.96
CA GLU A 109 30.62 -10.35 -14.22
C GLU A 109 31.22 -8.96 -14.00
N GLY A 110 31.04 -8.35 -12.82
CA GLY A 110 31.61 -7.03 -12.48
C GLY A 110 30.88 -5.84 -13.12
N HIS A 111 29.70 -6.09 -13.69
CA HIS A 111 28.91 -5.14 -14.46
C HIS A 111 27.49 -5.01 -13.88
N ILE A 112 27.01 -3.77 -13.76
CA ILE A 112 25.67 -3.44 -13.25
C ILE A 112 24.87 -2.80 -14.38
N ASN A 113 23.67 -3.33 -14.62
CA ASN A 113 22.71 -2.72 -15.53
C ASN A 113 21.98 -1.56 -14.81
N VAL A 114 22.17 -0.34 -15.33
CA VAL A 114 21.63 0.91 -14.79
C VAL A 114 20.10 0.93 -14.90
N THR A 115 19.55 0.42 -16.00
CA THR A 115 18.09 0.39 -16.20
C THR A 115 17.39 -0.55 -15.22
N ASP A 116 18.02 -1.68 -14.88
CA ASP A 116 17.50 -2.61 -13.87
C ASP A 116 17.57 -2.00 -12.47
N PHE A 117 18.61 -1.19 -12.20
CA PHE A 117 18.79 -0.50 -10.92
C PHE A 117 17.68 0.53 -10.70
N ILE A 118 17.46 1.44 -11.64
CA ILE A 118 16.39 2.45 -11.55
C ILE A 118 15.01 1.79 -11.42
N LYS A 119 14.77 0.68 -12.13
CA LYS A 119 13.51 -0.07 -12.02
C LYS A 119 13.33 -0.79 -10.68
N GLY A 120 14.36 -0.93 -9.86
CA GLY A 120 14.28 -1.58 -8.54
C GLY A 120 13.98 -3.09 -8.59
N VAL A 121 14.08 -3.73 -9.76
CA VAL A 121 13.56 -5.09 -9.99
C VAL A 121 14.33 -6.19 -9.24
N LYS A 122 15.60 -5.93 -8.85
CA LYS A 122 16.46 -6.93 -8.21
C LYS A 122 16.57 -6.79 -6.69
N TYR A 123 16.34 -5.59 -6.14
CA TYR A 123 16.54 -5.29 -4.72
C TYR A 123 15.28 -4.77 -4.01
N ILE A 124 14.11 -4.78 -4.66
CA ILE A 124 12.83 -4.38 -4.08
C ILE A 124 11.75 -5.42 -4.40
N LYS A 125 10.76 -5.57 -3.51
CA LYS A 125 9.61 -6.42 -3.79
C LYS A 125 8.79 -5.83 -4.92
N LYS A 126 8.28 -6.71 -5.76
CA LYS A 126 7.43 -6.35 -6.90
C LYS A 126 6.26 -5.45 -6.51
N GLU A 127 5.69 -5.60 -5.31
CA GLU A 127 4.58 -4.77 -4.84
C GLU A 127 4.93 -3.27 -4.76
N PHE A 128 6.20 -2.92 -4.53
CA PHE A 128 6.61 -1.53 -4.38
C PHE A 128 7.22 -0.93 -5.64
N VAL A 129 7.38 -1.70 -6.72
CA VAL A 129 7.88 -1.18 -8.00
C VAL A 129 6.77 -0.37 -8.68
N LEU A 130 7.12 0.80 -9.22
CA LEU A 130 6.20 1.73 -9.91
C LEU A 130 5.31 1.04 -10.97
N SER A 131 5.87 0.06 -11.70
CA SER A 131 5.15 -0.75 -12.69
C SER A 131 3.94 -1.53 -12.15
N SER A 132 3.88 -1.79 -10.84
CA SER A 132 2.75 -2.48 -10.20
C SER A 132 1.53 -1.57 -10.04
N TYR A 133 1.73 -0.25 -10.02
CA TYR A 133 0.67 0.75 -9.86
C TYR A 133 0.20 1.30 -11.21
N MET A 134 0.97 1.09 -12.28
CA MET A 134 0.57 1.53 -13.62
C MET A 134 -0.59 0.68 -14.15
N PRO A 135 -1.60 1.31 -14.79
CA PRO A 135 -2.65 0.58 -15.47
C PRO A 135 -2.02 -0.39 -16.45
N LYS A 136 -2.27 -1.69 -16.29
CA LYS A 136 -1.76 -2.70 -17.23
C LYS A 136 -2.38 -2.41 -18.58
N THR A 137 -1.59 -1.79 -19.47
CA THR A 137 -1.99 -1.55 -20.85
C THR A 137 -2.40 -2.89 -21.44
N LEU A 138 -3.56 -2.93 -22.10
CA LEU A 138 -4.18 -4.12 -22.68
C LEU A 138 -3.40 -4.66 -23.90
N VAL A 139 -2.09 -4.50 -23.93
CA VAL A 139 -1.23 -4.90 -25.05
C VAL A 139 -0.65 -6.28 -24.75
N GLY A 140 -1.23 -7.27 -25.42
CA GLY A 140 -0.63 -8.59 -25.62
C GLY A 140 -0.59 -9.48 -24.38
N LYS A 141 -1.72 -10.10 -24.03
CA LYS A 141 -1.72 -11.37 -23.27
C LYS A 141 -0.97 -12.44 -24.08
N LYS A 142 0.37 -12.45 -24.00
CA LYS A 142 1.16 -13.60 -24.40
C LYS A 142 0.79 -14.73 -23.42
N GLY A 143 0.17 -15.77 -23.98
CA GLY A 143 -0.61 -16.76 -23.25
C GLY A 143 0.11 -17.37 -22.05
N LYS A 144 -0.44 -17.15 -20.86
CA LYS A 144 -0.25 -18.08 -19.75
C LYS A 144 -1.29 -19.18 -19.86
N LYS A 145 -0.80 -20.38 -20.18
CA LYS A 145 -1.46 -21.69 -20.08
C LYS A 145 -2.49 -21.72 -18.92
N GLY A 146 -3.74 -21.99 -19.28
CA GLY A 146 -4.63 -22.88 -18.52
C GLY A 146 -4.90 -22.55 -17.05
N GLY A 147 -5.08 -21.28 -16.67
CA GLY A 147 -5.72 -20.95 -15.40
C GLY A 147 -7.24 -20.98 -15.58
N LYS A 148 -7.93 -21.97 -14.98
CA LYS A 148 -9.40 -22.03 -14.87
C LYS A 148 -9.94 -20.60 -14.68
N LYS A 149 -10.81 -20.13 -15.58
CA LYS A 149 -11.55 -18.87 -15.40
C LYS A 149 -12.12 -18.91 -13.98
N LYS A 150 -11.57 -18.10 -13.06
CA LYS A 150 -12.24 -17.87 -11.79
C LYS A 150 -13.63 -17.38 -12.18
N GLY A 151 -14.64 -18.19 -11.90
CA GLY A 151 -16.03 -17.76 -12.04
C GLY A 151 -16.16 -16.40 -11.38
N GLY A 152 -16.98 -15.51 -11.98
CA GLY A 152 -17.21 -14.19 -11.45
C GLY A 152 -17.36 -14.28 -9.93
N TYR A 153 -16.69 -13.38 -9.21
CA TYR A 153 -16.79 -13.33 -7.76
C TYR A 153 -18.27 -13.20 -7.39
N VAL A 154 -18.87 -14.30 -6.95
CA VAL A 154 -20.21 -14.29 -6.38
C VAL A 154 -19.98 -14.02 -4.91
N PRO A 155 -20.28 -12.81 -4.41
CA PRO A 155 -20.20 -12.54 -2.98
C PRO A 155 -21.07 -13.59 -2.25
N PRO A 156 -20.61 -14.14 -1.12
CA PRO A 156 -21.33 -15.19 -0.39
C PRO A 156 -22.70 -14.74 0.12
N PHE A 157 -22.97 -13.43 0.07
CA PHE A 157 -24.24 -12.81 0.37
C PHE A 157 -24.63 -11.86 -0.76
N PRO A 158 -25.93 -11.72 -1.08
CA PRO A 158 -26.38 -10.70 -2.01
C PRO A 158 -25.97 -9.32 -1.50
N ILE A 159 -25.44 -8.47 -2.38
CA ILE A 159 -25.22 -7.07 -2.04
C ILE A 159 -26.61 -6.45 -1.91
N CYS A 160 -27.05 -6.20 -0.69
CA CYS A 160 -28.29 -5.49 -0.40
C CYS A 160 -28.16 -4.04 -0.88
N THR A 161 -28.46 -3.80 -2.15
CA THR A 161 -28.63 -2.45 -2.69
C THR A 161 -30.11 -2.10 -2.58
N LEU A 162 -30.43 -0.94 -2.00
CA LEU A 162 -31.81 -0.47 -1.97
C LEU A 162 -32.19 -0.04 -3.39
N PRO A 163 -33.17 -0.70 -4.05
CA PRO A 163 -33.62 -0.36 -5.39
C PRO A 163 -34.04 1.11 -5.47
N ARG A 164 -33.83 1.77 -6.62
CA ARG A 164 -34.06 3.21 -6.79
C ARG A 164 -35.50 3.60 -6.48
N GLU A 165 -36.44 2.69 -6.70
CA GLU A 165 -37.87 2.83 -6.43
C GLU A 165 -38.16 2.92 -4.92
N LEU A 166 -37.34 2.29 -4.08
CA LEU A 166 -37.45 2.30 -2.63
C LEU A 166 -36.60 3.40 -1.97
N GLN A 167 -35.79 4.12 -2.75
CA GLN A 167 -35.03 5.29 -2.30
C GLN A 167 -35.95 6.51 -2.23
N ARG A 168 -36.86 6.52 -1.24
CA ARG A 168 -37.77 7.66 -1.02
C ARG A 168 -36.94 8.93 -0.80
N ARG A 169 -37.12 9.89 -1.70
CA ARG A 169 -36.56 11.24 -1.58
C ARG A 169 -37.37 12.05 -0.58
N ARG A 170 -36.70 12.98 0.08
CA ARG A 170 -37.34 13.90 1.02
C ARG A 170 -38.17 14.94 0.24
N PRO A 171 -39.25 15.48 0.83
CA PRO A 171 -40.12 16.47 0.19
C PRO A 171 -39.43 17.83 -0.06
N ASP A 172 -38.32 18.09 0.63
CA ASP A 172 -37.44 19.25 0.45
C ASP A 172 -36.54 19.15 -0.80
N GLY A 173 -36.60 18.04 -1.56
CA GLY A 173 -35.73 17.79 -2.71
C GLY A 173 -34.34 17.27 -2.35
N GLY A 174 -34.06 17.06 -1.06
CA GLY A 174 -32.78 16.60 -0.55
C GLY A 174 -32.49 15.11 -0.82
N PRO A 175 -31.33 14.62 -0.37
CA PRO A 175 -30.92 13.22 -0.54
C PRO A 175 -31.91 12.22 0.08
N PRO A 176 -31.88 10.94 -0.35
CA PRO A 176 -32.78 9.91 0.16
C PRO A 176 -32.78 9.81 1.70
N LEU A 177 -33.91 9.39 2.27
CA LEU A 177 -34.12 9.32 3.73
C LEU A 177 -33.08 8.49 4.50
N PHE A 178 -32.45 7.50 3.85
CA PHE A 178 -31.41 6.66 4.48
C PHE A 178 -30.04 7.34 4.59
N MET A 179 -29.86 8.51 3.97
CA MET A 179 -28.67 9.32 4.16
C MET A 179 -28.87 10.25 5.37
N ILE A 180 -27.91 10.22 6.27
CA ILE A 180 -27.85 11.07 7.47
C ILE A 180 -26.96 12.28 7.19
N GLU A 181 -27.29 13.42 7.78
CA GLU A 181 -26.44 14.62 7.68
C GLU A 181 -25.12 14.36 8.40
N ASP A 182 -24.01 14.65 7.74
CA ASP A 182 -22.69 14.52 8.34
C ASP A 182 -22.40 15.73 9.22
N ALA A 183 -22.00 15.48 10.46
CA ALA A 183 -21.72 16.51 11.45
C ALA A 183 -20.22 16.84 11.41
N SER A 184 -19.83 17.71 10.48
CA SER A 184 -18.45 18.22 10.41
C SER A 184 -18.29 19.52 11.19
N ASN A 185 -17.39 19.52 12.17
CA ASN A 185 -16.98 20.74 12.86
C ASN A 185 -15.94 21.47 12.01
N HIS A 186 -16.36 22.54 11.35
CA HIS A 186 -15.45 23.41 10.63
C HIS A 186 -14.76 24.36 11.61
N SER A 187 -13.44 24.48 11.48
CA SER A 187 -12.63 25.39 12.28
C SER A 187 -11.88 26.32 11.35
N ASP A 188 -11.80 27.61 11.71
CA ASP A 188 -11.03 28.57 10.93
C ASP A 188 -9.54 28.31 11.16
N THR A 189 -8.89 27.69 10.17
CA THR A 189 -7.45 27.41 10.22
C THR A 189 -6.62 28.67 10.17
N SER A 190 -7.20 29.81 9.78
CA SER A 190 -6.49 31.08 9.69
C SER A 190 -6.47 31.87 10.99
N ARG A 191 -7.21 31.42 12.02
CA ARG A 191 -7.28 32.08 13.32
C ARG A 191 -6.33 31.46 14.36
N PHE A 192 -6.02 30.18 14.21
CA PHE A 192 -5.20 29.44 15.17
C PHE A 192 -3.90 28.99 14.50
N TYR A 193 -2.79 29.63 14.90
CA TYR A 193 -1.45 29.27 14.45
C TYR A 193 -0.55 28.98 15.65
N SER A 194 0.66 28.47 15.39
CA SER A 194 1.65 28.17 16.44
C SER A 194 1.94 29.37 17.36
N ASP A 195 1.88 30.59 16.83
CA ASP A 195 2.18 31.82 17.56
C ASP A 195 0.93 32.47 18.20
N HIS A 196 -0.26 31.96 17.89
CA HIS A 196 -1.53 32.39 18.48
C HIS A 196 -2.42 31.16 18.76
N PRO A 197 -2.08 30.36 19.79
CA PRO A 197 -2.85 29.19 20.15
C PRO A 197 -4.17 29.59 20.81
N LEU A 198 -5.13 28.66 20.79
CA LEU A 198 -6.36 28.78 21.58
C LEU A 198 -6.02 28.96 23.07
N GLU A 199 -6.51 30.04 23.69
CA GLU A 199 -6.35 30.27 25.14
C GLU A 199 -7.08 29.20 25.97
N HIS A 200 -8.13 28.59 25.41
CA HIS A 200 -8.90 27.54 26.07
C HIS A 200 -9.29 26.43 25.08
N PRO A 201 -9.16 25.13 25.45
CA PRO A 201 -9.46 24.00 24.56
C PRO A 201 -10.89 23.93 24.01
N LEU A 202 -11.82 24.64 24.64
CA LEU A 202 -13.25 24.66 24.29
C LEU A 202 -13.73 25.98 23.66
N MET A 203 -12.86 26.97 23.47
CA MET A 203 -13.24 28.31 22.96
C MET A 203 -13.17 28.43 21.44
N ASN A 204 -13.31 27.31 20.71
CA ASN A 204 -13.40 27.37 19.26
C ASN A 204 -14.81 27.84 18.83
N ASP A 205 -14.99 29.15 18.79
CA ASP A 205 -16.20 29.85 18.34
C ASP A 205 -16.19 30.12 16.82
N SER A 206 -15.28 29.51 16.05
CA SER A 206 -15.14 29.73 14.59
C SER A 206 -16.46 29.58 13.84
N GLY A 207 -17.33 28.67 14.29
CA GLY A 207 -18.64 28.43 13.67
C GLY A 207 -19.58 29.64 13.69
N TRP A 208 -19.32 30.66 14.53
CA TRP A 208 -20.12 31.89 14.59
C TRP A 208 -19.75 32.90 13.50
N TYR A 209 -18.53 32.81 12.97
CA TYR A 209 -17.96 33.79 12.05
C TYR A 209 -17.69 33.21 10.65
N MET A 210 -17.83 31.91 10.48
CA MET A 210 -17.76 31.25 9.17
C MET A 210 -19.15 31.14 8.55
N GLU A 211 -19.20 31.27 7.23
CA GLU A 211 -20.41 30.91 6.48
C GLU A 211 -20.77 29.46 6.75
N THR A 212 -22.06 29.20 6.97
CA THR A 212 -22.53 27.83 7.19
C THR A 212 -22.26 27.01 5.94
N PRO A 213 -21.44 25.96 6.01
CA PRO A 213 -21.11 25.16 4.85
C PRO A 213 -22.34 24.42 4.34
N GLU A 214 -22.31 24.03 3.08
CA GLU A 214 -23.37 23.21 2.50
C GLU A 214 -23.46 21.87 3.24
N LYS A 215 -24.68 21.47 3.57
CA LYS A 215 -24.95 20.22 4.29
C LYS A 215 -24.51 19.03 3.46
N THR A 216 -23.61 18.24 4.01
CA THR A 216 -23.19 16.97 3.39
C THR A 216 -23.93 15.81 4.04
N TYR A 217 -24.11 14.73 3.27
CA TYR A 217 -24.87 13.57 3.72
C TYR A 217 -24.08 12.29 3.48
N VAL A 218 -24.04 11.43 4.49
CA VAL A 218 -23.37 10.14 4.45
C VAL A 218 -24.38 9.00 4.61
N ASN A 219 -24.07 7.85 4.01
CA ASN A 219 -24.90 6.67 4.14
C ASN A 219 -24.48 5.92 5.41
N ILE A 220 -25.43 5.67 6.31
CA ILE A 220 -25.20 5.01 7.60
C ILE A 220 -24.48 3.66 7.50
N ASN A 221 -24.61 2.96 6.36
CA ASN A 221 -23.95 1.67 6.13
C ASN A 221 -22.46 1.80 5.76
N PHE A 222 -21.98 3.02 5.50
CA PHE A 222 -20.60 3.33 5.11
C PHE A 222 -19.91 4.29 6.08
N CYS A 223 -20.55 4.64 7.20
CA CYS A 223 -19.90 5.32 8.33
C CYS A 223 -18.91 4.39 9.05
#